data_AF-A0A7Z9FKY0-F1
#
_entry.id   AF-A0A7Z9FKY0-F1
#
_cell.length_a   1.000
_cell.length_b   1.000
_cell.length_c   1.000
_cell.angle_alpha   90.00
_cell.angle_beta   90.00
_cell.angle_gamma   90.00
#
_symmetry.space_group_name_H-M   'P 1'
#
loop_
_entity.id
_entity.type
_entity.pdbx_description
1 polymer ?
#
loop_
_entity_poly.entity_id
_entity_poly.type
_entity_poly.pdbx_seq_one_letter_code
_entity_poly.pdbx_strand_id
1 'polypeptide(L)'
;MLGVKKSKSREVRWMLTFADLITLLFCFFVYLSLFNKPQVDLKTGFIVNEKTISALKDRLPDSTVSSLNSMKELFFENKEQFVQKLEKLIGQKQASLYKTQILIESMATGKVEEASGVMNVVVLINEKVEEDLRIPLFFAGNARRGPVDPELCTIEGLTRDAVEIQEFDYVLGAEVAIIPEGKFETSFPLCVVNDKLYEDPEEILVQIGKLRGDVERGNFVTRSIMIQDDEPLPSVSFEINRRDLYKGISNITAQISPISGVKTEIPLKFKGTAKEGKDFRFIDGATIMIYPYTEKGTVELEIIQDEVPLYATRTLVVEMDDDAIINAEVGRTAKQVNTIIGAQEMKDCSGINRFLRENKAFASFELNASKSRCILSLPSSFLFPSGGASISKQVVGQLSSFLNEIRNRYELEGDAIRVDGHTDDVPLSKKGKIKNNWELSTMRATNVATLMMEKVGFNPERIAISGYADTRPKTPYVKTDGERKNGKELREARNANRRVELIFTRPAKKERTRKFFPDPDAG
;
A
#
# COMPACT_ATOMS: atom_id res chain seq x y z
N MET A 1 -110.15 41.05 24.71
CA MET A 1 -110.65 40.36 25.91
C MET A 1 -109.59 39.41 26.42
N LEU A 2 -109.17 39.58 27.69
CA LEU A 2 -108.80 38.57 28.69
C LEU A 2 -107.89 37.40 28.20
N GLY A 3 -106.64 37.21 28.62
CA GLY A 3 -106.11 37.25 29.98
C GLY A 3 -106.12 35.85 30.61
N VAL A 4 -105.06 35.04 30.46
CA VAL A 4 -104.76 33.89 31.36
C VAL A 4 -103.24 33.70 31.57
N LYS A 5 -102.81 34.16 32.75
CA LYS A 5 -101.71 33.73 33.66
C LYS A 5 -100.50 32.92 33.13
N LYS A 6 -99.35 33.61 32.99
CA LYS A 6 -98.00 33.04 33.26
C LYS A 6 -97.75 33.00 34.78
N SER A 7 -98.19 31.94 35.46
CA SER A 7 -97.91 31.75 36.90
C SER A 7 -96.72 30.84 37.21
N LYS A 8 -96.14 30.14 36.23
CA LYS A 8 -95.09 29.12 36.49
C LYS A 8 -93.65 29.63 36.52
N SER A 9 -93.36 30.85 36.04
CA SER A 9 -91.94 31.29 35.87
C SER A 9 -91.33 31.97 37.09
N ARG A 10 -92.13 32.37 38.09
CA ARG A 10 -91.62 33.06 39.29
C ARG A 10 -91.17 32.08 40.38
N GLU A 11 -91.82 30.93 40.48
CA GLU A 11 -91.44 29.83 41.39
C GLU A 11 -90.10 29.20 40.99
N VAL A 12 -89.85 29.00 39.70
CA VAL A 12 -88.59 28.39 39.24
C VAL A 12 -87.38 29.33 39.44
N ARG A 13 -87.59 30.65 39.35
CA ARG A 13 -86.50 31.63 39.49
C ARG A 13 -85.98 31.76 40.93
N TRP A 14 -86.83 31.67 41.95
CA TRP A 14 -86.34 31.75 43.35
C TRP A 14 -85.59 30.48 43.76
N MET A 15 -86.03 29.31 43.27
CA MET A 15 -85.33 28.04 43.50
C MET A 15 -83.92 28.05 42.90
N LEU A 16 -83.74 28.61 41.71
CA LEU A 16 -82.42 28.75 41.09
C LEU A 16 -81.50 29.67 41.90
N THR A 17 -81.99 30.83 42.36
CA THR A 17 -81.19 31.73 43.21
C THR A 17 -80.88 31.14 44.59
N PHE A 18 -81.80 30.34 45.14
CA PHE A 18 -81.57 29.65 46.42
C PHE A 18 -80.55 28.53 46.29
N ALA A 19 -80.62 27.74 45.21
CA ALA A 19 -79.62 26.72 44.91
C ALA A 19 -78.23 27.34 44.74
N ASP A 20 -78.13 28.46 44.02
CA ASP A 20 -76.86 29.16 43.81
C ASP A 20 -76.26 29.71 45.12
N LEU A 21 -77.10 30.28 45.99
CA LEU A 21 -76.69 30.72 47.33
C LEU A 21 -76.15 29.56 48.18
N ILE A 22 -76.86 28.42 48.20
CA ILE A 22 -76.43 27.23 48.96
C ILE A 22 -75.12 26.67 48.40
N THR A 23 -74.93 26.69 47.09
CA THR A 23 -73.72 26.22 46.44
C THR A 23 -72.52 27.13 46.78
N LEU A 24 -72.71 28.44 46.77
CA LEU A 24 -71.71 29.40 47.21
C LEU A 24 -71.38 29.27 48.70
N LEU A 25 -72.39 29.03 49.55
CA LEU A 25 -72.20 28.80 50.98
C LEU A 25 -71.40 27.51 51.23
N PHE A 26 -71.68 26.44 50.48
CA PHE A 26 -70.92 25.20 50.57
C PHE A 26 -69.47 25.39 50.11
N CYS A 27 -69.25 26.08 48.98
CA CYS A 27 -67.91 26.45 48.53
C CYS A 27 -67.17 27.30 49.56
N PHE A 28 -67.85 28.23 50.24
CA PHE A 28 -67.27 29.04 51.31
C PHE A 28 -66.83 28.19 52.51
N PHE A 29 -67.64 27.22 52.94
CA PHE A 29 -67.27 26.33 54.03
C PHE A 29 -66.17 25.33 53.66
N VAL A 30 -66.15 24.82 52.41
CA VAL A 30 -65.04 24.01 51.90
C VAL A 30 -63.76 24.84 51.84
N TYR A 31 -63.84 26.09 51.39
CA TYR A 31 -62.71 27.02 51.40
C TYR A 31 -62.21 27.28 52.83
N LEU A 32 -63.10 27.60 53.78
CA LEU A 32 -62.76 27.74 55.20
C LEU A 32 -62.13 26.48 55.80
N SER A 33 -62.63 25.30 55.43
CA SER A 33 -62.06 24.02 55.85
C SER A 33 -60.63 23.81 55.33
N LEU A 34 -60.25 24.40 54.20
CA LEU A 34 -58.88 24.34 53.67
C LEU A 34 -57.91 25.26 54.44
N PHE A 35 -58.40 26.34 55.05
CA PHE A 35 -57.58 27.26 55.84
C PHE A 35 -57.39 26.82 57.29
N ASN A 36 -58.23 25.93 57.80
CA ASN A 36 -58.09 25.43 59.17
C ASN A 36 -57.22 24.17 59.22
N LYS A 37 -55.94 24.30 58.85
CA LYS A 37 -54.92 23.33 59.25
C LYS A 37 -54.36 23.77 60.61
N PRO A 38 -54.47 22.96 61.68
CA PRO A 38 -53.72 23.26 62.89
C PRO A 38 -52.23 23.18 62.54
N GLN A 39 -51.51 24.31 62.63
CA GLN A 39 -50.06 24.29 62.60
C GLN A 39 -49.57 23.68 63.90
N VAL A 40 -49.31 22.36 63.86
CA VAL A 40 -48.49 21.70 64.87
C VAL A 40 -47.05 21.98 64.47
N ASP A 41 -46.38 22.84 65.22
CA ASP A 41 -44.96 23.14 65.05
C ASP A 41 -44.15 21.92 65.54
N LEU A 42 -44.03 20.91 64.68
CA LEU A 42 -43.18 19.74 64.93
C LEU A 42 -41.74 20.23 64.80
N LYS A 43 -41.04 20.38 65.93
CA LYS A 43 -39.58 20.52 65.93
C LYS A 43 -38.97 19.26 65.32
N THR A 44 -38.74 19.28 64.01
CA THR A 44 -38.07 18.20 63.28
C THR A 44 -36.57 18.33 63.55
N GLY A 45 -36.09 17.64 64.58
CA GLY A 45 -34.67 17.39 64.79
C GLY A 45 -34.41 15.90 64.87
N PHE A 46 -33.14 15.52 65.00
CA PHE A 46 -32.74 14.13 65.21
C PHE A 46 -31.92 13.98 66.47
N ILE A 47 -32.01 12.79 67.07
CA ILE A 47 -31.20 12.40 68.22
C ILE A 47 -30.11 11.46 67.72
N VAL A 48 -28.88 11.70 68.15
CA VAL A 48 -27.76 10.79 67.87
C VAL A 48 -27.93 9.53 68.72
N ASN A 49 -28.31 8.42 68.08
CA ASN A 49 -28.48 7.13 68.74
C ASN A 49 -27.30 6.19 68.45
N GLU A 50 -27.28 5.02 69.09
CA GLU A 50 -26.19 4.05 68.90
C GLU A 50 -26.05 3.55 67.46
N LYS A 51 -27.14 3.46 66.69
CA LYS A 51 -27.08 3.08 65.28
C LYS A 51 -26.40 4.15 64.43
N THR A 52 -26.62 5.43 64.76
CA THR A 52 -25.94 6.56 64.10
C THR A 52 -24.44 6.51 64.39
N ILE A 53 -24.04 6.24 65.63
CA ILE A 53 -22.63 6.14 66.02
C ILE A 53 -21.97 4.90 65.41
N SER A 54 -22.67 3.76 65.36
CA SER A 54 -22.13 2.54 64.75
C SER A 54 -21.94 2.69 63.25
N ALA A 55 -22.86 3.37 62.54
CA ALA A 55 -22.71 3.64 61.11
C ALA A 55 -21.51 4.56 60.80
N LEU A 56 -21.14 5.43 61.73
CA LEU A 56 -19.96 6.30 61.62
C LEU A 56 -18.66 5.58 62.00
N LYS A 57 -18.74 4.51 62.80
CA LYS A 57 -17.59 3.72 63.24
C LYS A 57 -16.85 3.05 62.08
N ASP A 58 -17.56 2.64 61.05
CA ASP A 58 -16.96 2.03 59.85
C ASP A 58 -16.22 3.04 58.95
N ARG A 59 -16.40 4.34 59.19
CA ARG A 59 -15.84 5.42 58.34
C ARG A 59 -14.83 6.30 59.06
N LEU A 60 -14.67 6.17 60.38
CA LEU A 60 -13.82 7.02 61.21
C LEU A 60 -12.85 6.17 62.05
N PRO A 61 -11.62 6.67 62.34
CA PRO A 61 -10.68 5.98 63.21
C PRO A 61 -11.26 5.74 64.61
N ASP A 62 -10.89 4.64 65.27
CA ASP A 62 -11.39 4.27 66.60
C ASP A 62 -11.20 5.39 67.65
N SER A 63 -10.11 6.17 67.54
CA SER A 63 -9.82 7.33 68.41
C SER A 63 -10.83 8.48 68.27
N THR A 64 -11.48 8.58 67.11
CA THR A 64 -12.46 9.63 66.79
C THR A 64 -13.87 9.18 67.17
N VAL A 65 -14.15 7.87 67.05
CA VAL A 65 -15.39 7.23 67.47
C VAL A 65 -15.58 7.32 69.00
N SER A 66 -14.50 7.20 69.78
CA SER A 66 -14.58 7.41 71.23
C SER A 66 -15.04 8.82 71.61
N SER A 67 -14.65 9.84 70.84
CA SER A 67 -15.07 11.24 71.05
C SER A 67 -16.52 11.48 70.63
N LEU A 68 -17.02 10.75 69.62
CA LEU A 68 -18.41 10.79 69.15
C LEU A 68 -19.41 10.25 70.17
N ASN A 69 -19.00 9.37 71.09
CA ASN A 69 -19.85 8.91 72.19
C ASN A 69 -20.33 10.07 73.09
N SER A 70 -19.60 11.18 73.14
CA SER A 70 -20.02 12.38 73.87
C SER A 70 -21.23 13.10 73.26
N MET A 71 -21.59 12.77 72.01
CA MET A 71 -22.76 13.31 71.32
C MET A 71 -24.00 12.41 71.41
N LYS A 72 -23.87 11.22 72.01
CA LYS A 72 -24.97 10.28 72.18
C LYS A 72 -26.10 10.96 72.97
N GLU A 73 -27.34 10.76 72.51
CA GLU A 73 -28.56 11.34 73.07
C GLU A 73 -28.71 12.87 72.94
N LEU A 74 -27.77 13.57 72.31
CA LEU A 74 -27.97 14.98 71.97
C LEU A 74 -28.98 15.13 70.83
N PHE A 75 -29.90 16.07 71.02
CA PHE A 75 -30.87 16.49 70.01
C PHE A 75 -30.30 17.66 69.20
N PHE A 76 -30.36 17.54 67.88
CA PHE A 76 -29.97 18.61 66.95
C PHE A 76 -31.18 19.03 66.13
N GLU A 77 -31.46 20.34 66.11
CA GLU A 77 -32.59 20.91 65.38
C GLU A 77 -32.35 20.86 63.85
N ASN A 78 -31.09 20.90 63.41
CA ASN A 78 -30.73 20.78 62.00
C ASN A 78 -29.34 20.12 61.80
N LYS A 79 -29.05 19.76 60.55
CA LYS A 79 -27.78 19.14 60.17
C LYS A 79 -26.59 20.07 60.42
N GLU A 80 -26.73 21.38 60.22
CA GLU A 80 -25.61 22.32 60.38
C GLU A 80 -25.09 22.38 61.83
N GLN A 81 -25.98 22.37 62.82
CA GLN A 81 -25.60 22.35 64.25
C GLN A 81 -24.83 21.08 64.62
N PHE A 82 -25.23 19.94 64.06
CA PHE A 82 -24.52 18.67 64.25
C PHE A 82 -23.12 18.70 63.63
N VAL A 83 -23.00 19.21 62.39
CA VAL A 83 -21.72 19.31 61.68
C VAL A 83 -20.76 20.26 62.40
N GLN A 84 -21.20 21.44 62.84
CA GLN A 84 -20.36 22.38 63.59
C GLN A 84 -19.83 21.78 64.91
N LYS A 85 -20.65 20.98 65.60
CA LYS A 85 -20.25 20.31 66.83
C LYS A 85 -19.26 19.19 66.55
N LEU A 86 -19.48 18.43 65.47
CA LEU A 86 -18.59 17.38 65.00
C LEU A 86 -17.21 17.95 64.63
N GLU A 87 -17.16 19.02 63.85
CA GLU A 87 -15.92 19.71 63.43
C GLU A 87 -15.09 20.22 64.62
N LYS A 88 -15.75 20.76 65.65
CA LYS A 88 -15.08 21.15 66.90
C LYS A 88 -14.48 19.96 67.66
N LEU A 89 -15.08 18.77 67.53
CA LEU A 89 -14.64 17.57 68.24
C LEU A 89 -13.52 16.82 67.51
N ILE A 90 -13.52 16.79 66.18
CA ILE A 90 -12.53 16.06 65.37
C ILE A 90 -11.36 16.95 64.90
N GLY A 91 -11.51 18.28 65.00
CA GLY A 91 -10.53 19.27 64.56
C GLY A 91 -10.56 19.50 63.04
N GLN A 92 -10.31 20.74 62.62
CA GLN A 92 -10.43 21.16 61.20
C GLN A 92 -9.64 20.26 60.22
N LYS A 93 -8.44 19.82 60.60
CA LYS A 93 -7.55 19.02 59.73
C LYS A 93 -8.09 17.62 59.43
N GLN A 94 -8.84 17.01 60.35
CA GLN A 94 -9.50 15.71 60.09
C GLN A 94 -10.86 15.89 59.44
N ALA A 95 -11.57 16.99 59.70
CA ALA A 95 -12.83 17.30 59.05
C ALA A 95 -12.68 17.48 57.52
N SER A 96 -11.57 18.07 57.07
CA SER A 96 -11.23 18.24 55.65
C SER A 96 -11.10 16.92 54.89
N LEU A 97 -10.59 15.85 55.52
CA LEU A 97 -10.46 14.51 54.90
C LEU A 97 -11.82 13.86 54.58
N TYR A 98 -12.91 14.39 55.12
CA TYR A 98 -14.27 13.91 54.91
C TYR A 98 -15.18 14.95 54.24
N LYS A 99 -14.61 16.10 53.79
CA LYS A 99 -15.26 16.90 52.76
C LYS A 99 -15.25 16.08 51.46
N THR A 100 -16.37 16.13 50.77
CA THR A 100 -16.80 15.20 49.75
C THR A 100 -15.82 15.05 48.58
N GLN A 101 -15.39 13.81 48.33
CA GLN A 101 -14.55 13.46 47.18
C GLN A 101 -15.34 13.65 45.89
N ILE A 102 -14.93 14.65 45.10
CA ILE A 102 -15.54 14.93 43.80
C ILE A 102 -15.09 13.86 42.80
N LEU A 103 -16.00 12.95 42.43
CA LEU A 103 -15.75 11.85 41.49
C LEU A 103 -16.05 12.32 40.06
N ILE A 104 -15.05 12.26 39.17
CA ILE A 104 -15.22 12.61 37.75
C ILE A 104 -15.68 11.38 36.96
N GLU A 105 -16.85 11.44 36.32
CA GLU A 105 -17.51 10.27 35.70
C GLU A 105 -17.71 10.30 34.18
N SER A 106 -17.21 11.30 33.46
CA SER A 106 -17.37 11.33 32.00
C SER A 106 -16.15 11.82 31.26
N MET A 107 -15.81 11.09 30.19
CA MET A 107 -15.24 11.60 28.95
C MET A 107 -15.86 10.74 27.83
N ALA A 108 -16.14 11.35 26.68
CA ALA A 108 -16.82 10.72 25.55
C ALA A 108 -16.29 9.31 25.27
N THR A 109 -17.12 8.28 25.44
CA THR A 109 -16.90 6.99 24.80
C THR A 109 -17.54 7.07 23.43
N GLY A 110 -16.72 7.08 22.38
CA GLY A 110 -17.26 7.16 21.03
C GLY A 110 -16.23 6.73 20.01
N LYS A 111 -16.69 5.91 19.06
CA LYS A 111 -16.19 6.00 17.70
C LYS A 111 -16.72 7.30 17.12
N VAL A 112 -15.86 8.03 16.43
CA VAL A 112 -16.13 9.35 15.89
C VAL A 112 -15.77 9.32 14.42
N GLU A 113 -16.67 9.75 13.56
CA GLU A 113 -16.35 9.94 12.14
C GLU A 113 -15.50 11.19 11.97
N GLU A 114 -14.50 11.14 11.10
CA GLU A 114 -13.58 12.26 10.87
C GLU A 114 -14.32 13.55 10.43
N ALA A 115 -15.37 13.42 9.62
CA ALA A 115 -16.33 14.48 9.29
C ALA A 115 -17.08 15.13 10.47
N SER A 116 -16.95 14.65 11.71
CA SER A 116 -17.63 15.21 12.88
C SER A 116 -17.21 16.66 13.19
N GLY A 117 -16.01 17.07 12.77
CA GLY A 117 -15.49 18.41 13.01
C GLY A 117 -15.35 18.72 14.50
N VAL A 118 -16.21 19.59 15.04
CA VAL A 118 -16.13 20.01 16.45
C VAL A 118 -16.93 19.10 17.37
N MET A 119 -16.25 18.41 18.28
CA MET A 119 -16.83 17.61 19.34
C MET A 119 -16.70 18.27 20.70
N ASN A 120 -17.61 17.96 21.62
CA ASN A 120 -17.51 18.39 23.01
C ASN A 120 -17.20 17.21 23.92
N VAL A 121 -16.04 17.26 24.58
CA VAL A 121 -15.70 16.31 25.64
C VAL A 121 -16.28 16.84 26.94
N VAL A 122 -17.26 16.12 27.49
CA VAL A 122 -17.97 16.50 28.72
C VAL A 122 -17.30 15.86 29.93
N VAL A 123 -16.96 16.68 30.92
CA VAL A 123 -16.45 16.27 32.21
C VAL A 123 -17.54 16.49 33.25
N LEU A 124 -17.99 15.40 33.87
CA LEU A 124 -19.06 15.38 34.89
C LEU A 124 -18.47 15.20 36.28
N ILE A 125 -19.05 15.85 37.29
CA ILE A 125 -18.74 15.64 38.70
C ILE A 125 -19.99 15.30 39.52
N ASN A 126 -19.82 14.50 40.57
CA ASN A 126 -20.91 14.02 41.43
C ASN A 126 -21.48 15.09 42.40
N GLU A 127 -20.78 16.19 42.64
CA GLU A 127 -21.19 17.26 43.57
C GLU A 127 -20.85 18.66 43.04
N LYS A 128 -21.55 19.69 43.55
CA LYS A 128 -21.26 21.08 43.16
C LYS A 128 -19.95 21.55 43.79
N VAL A 129 -19.14 22.22 43.00
CA VAL A 129 -17.93 22.88 43.48
C VAL A 129 -18.26 24.23 44.14
N GLU A 130 -17.59 24.53 45.26
CA GLU A 130 -17.69 25.82 45.99
C GLU A 130 -16.80 26.92 45.36
N GLU A 131 -15.85 26.54 44.51
CA GLU A 131 -14.96 27.43 43.75
C GLU A 131 -14.68 26.81 42.37
N ASP A 132 -14.15 27.59 41.41
CA ASP A 132 -13.80 27.08 40.09
C ASP A 132 -12.79 25.91 40.16
N LEU A 133 -13.22 24.73 39.71
CA LEU A 133 -12.38 23.54 39.67
C LEU A 133 -11.65 23.42 38.33
N ARG A 134 -10.32 23.46 38.38
CA ARG A 134 -9.45 23.29 37.21
C ARG A 134 -8.98 21.83 37.09
N ILE A 135 -9.32 21.22 35.95
CA ILE A 135 -9.03 19.81 35.66
C ILE A 135 -8.04 19.76 34.49
N PRO A 136 -6.75 19.50 34.74
CA PRO A 136 -5.78 19.28 33.67
C PRO A 136 -6.07 17.97 32.95
N LEU A 137 -5.99 17.99 31.63
CA LEU A 137 -6.21 16.86 30.75
C LEU A 137 -4.94 16.55 29.98
N PHE A 138 -4.63 15.27 29.84
CA PHE A 138 -3.51 14.75 29.08
C PHE A 138 -4.04 13.97 27.88
N PHE A 139 -3.47 14.23 26.72
CA PHE A 139 -3.83 13.58 25.46
C PHE A 139 -2.64 12.74 24.99
N ALA A 140 -2.90 11.48 24.68
CA ALA A 140 -1.97 10.50 24.14
C ALA A 140 -2.67 9.67 23.05
N GLY A 141 -2.04 8.61 22.53
CA GLY A 141 -2.59 7.77 21.47
C GLY A 141 -1.72 7.76 20.22
N ASN A 142 -2.22 7.20 19.13
CA ASN A 142 -1.54 7.18 17.84
C ASN A 142 -2.03 8.26 16.86
N ALA A 143 -3.17 8.90 17.12
CA ALA A 143 -3.60 10.07 16.37
C ALA A 143 -2.63 11.25 16.57
N ARG A 144 -2.23 11.91 15.48
CA ARG A 144 -1.38 13.09 15.41
C ARG A 144 -2.11 14.28 15.99
N ARG A 145 -1.51 14.79 17.06
CA ARG A 145 -2.02 15.91 17.83
C ARG A 145 -1.52 17.25 17.27
N GLY A 146 -2.45 18.13 16.91
CA GLY A 146 -2.18 19.51 16.53
C GLY A 146 -2.09 20.48 17.72
N PRO A 147 -2.01 21.80 17.43
CA PRO A 147 -1.87 22.83 18.46
C PRO A 147 -3.12 22.96 19.35
N VAL A 148 -2.92 23.59 20.51
CA VAL A 148 -4.00 23.99 21.42
C VAL A 148 -4.36 25.43 21.14
N ASP A 149 -5.46 25.65 20.45
CA ASP A 149 -5.91 26.98 20.04
C ASP A 149 -7.46 27.04 20.01
N PRO A 150 -8.08 27.82 20.92
CA PRO A 150 -9.53 28.00 20.96
C PRO A 150 -10.13 28.64 19.70
N GLU A 151 -9.37 29.46 18.96
CA GLU A 151 -9.86 30.09 17.72
C GLU A 151 -9.83 29.09 16.56
N LEU A 152 -8.79 28.26 16.51
CA LEU A 152 -8.63 27.21 15.51
C LEU A 152 -9.63 26.06 15.71
N CYS A 153 -9.87 25.66 16.97
CA CYS A 153 -10.81 24.61 17.31
C CYS A 153 -12.26 25.12 17.32
N THR A 154 -12.69 25.60 16.16
CA THR A 154 -14.05 26.02 15.82
C THR A 154 -14.37 25.60 14.39
N ILE A 155 -15.65 25.58 14.01
CA ILE A 155 -16.05 25.25 12.62
C ILE A 155 -15.39 26.22 11.62
N GLU A 156 -15.32 27.50 11.98
CA GLU A 156 -14.69 28.55 11.15
C GLU A 156 -13.16 28.42 11.11
N GLY A 157 -12.53 28.06 12.22
CA GLY A 157 -11.08 27.84 12.30
C GLY A 157 -10.63 26.65 11.45
N LEU A 158 -11.32 25.51 11.55
CA LEU A 158 -11.05 24.31 10.75
C LEU A 158 -11.17 24.56 9.23
N THR A 159 -12.05 25.48 8.82
CA THR A 159 -12.24 25.80 7.39
C THR A 159 -11.29 26.88 6.88
N ARG A 160 -10.80 27.78 7.73
CA ARG A 160 -9.95 28.93 7.33
C ARG A 160 -8.49 28.55 7.14
N ASP A 161 -7.94 27.72 8.04
CA ASP A 161 -6.50 27.39 8.10
C ASP A 161 -6.22 25.95 7.61
N ALA A 162 -7.08 25.45 6.70
CA ALA A 162 -7.19 24.04 6.30
C ALA A 162 -5.88 23.37 5.82
N VAL A 163 -4.93 24.11 5.23
CA VAL A 163 -3.70 23.51 4.68
C VAL A 163 -2.66 23.24 5.77
N GLU A 164 -2.57 24.07 6.80
CA GLU A 164 -1.59 23.91 7.88
C GLU A 164 -2.05 22.88 8.92
N ILE A 165 -3.36 22.65 9.04
CA ILE A 165 -3.92 21.68 10.00
C ILE A 165 -4.07 20.27 9.44
N GLN A 166 -4.01 20.09 8.12
CA GLN A 166 -4.14 18.79 7.44
C GLN A 166 -3.06 17.77 7.81
N GLU A 167 -1.99 18.18 8.48
CA GLU A 167 -0.98 17.23 8.98
C GLU A 167 -1.36 16.58 10.33
N PHE A 168 -2.42 17.08 10.98
CA PHE A 168 -2.91 16.62 12.27
C PHE A 168 -4.29 16.00 12.14
N ASP A 169 -4.58 14.99 12.96
CA ASP A 169 -5.87 14.30 12.96
C ASP A 169 -6.85 15.00 13.91
N TYR A 170 -6.33 15.74 14.91
CA TYR A 170 -7.15 16.57 15.78
C TYR A 170 -6.41 17.78 16.37
N VAL A 171 -7.18 18.83 16.65
CA VAL A 171 -6.75 20.02 17.39
C VAL A 171 -7.61 20.21 18.65
N LEU A 172 -7.09 20.94 19.63
CA LEU A 172 -7.77 21.13 20.91
C LEU A 172 -8.03 22.60 21.17
N GLY A 173 -9.20 22.94 21.72
CA GLY A 173 -9.44 24.31 22.19
C GLY A 173 -8.85 24.59 23.57
N ALA A 174 -8.67 23.55 24.40
CA ALA A 174 -8.11 23.69 25.75
C ALA A 174 -7.52 22.35 26.27
N GLU A 175 -6.52 22.44 27.14
CA GLU A 175 -5.98 21.30 27.91
C GLU A 175 -6.46 21.30 29.38
N VAL A 176 -7.13 22.36 29.81
CA VAL A 176 -7.64 22.50 31.18
C VAL A 176 -9.13 22.75 31.10
N ALA A 177 -9.90 21.78 31.58
CA ALA A 177 -11.33 21.93 31.76
C ALA A 177 -11.59 22.72 33.05
N ILE A 178 -12.48 23.72 33.00
CA ILE A 178 -12.86 24.54 34.15
C ILE A 178 -14.33 24.27 34.44
N ILE A 179 -14.63 23.73 35.63
CA ILE A 179 -16.01 23.62 36.13
C ILE A 179 -16.26 24.85 37.01
N PRO A 180 -17.15 25.77 36.59
CA PRO A 180 -17.44 26.97 37.38
C PRO A 180 -18.12 26.65 38.70
N GLU A 181 -17.99 27.56 39.67
CA GLU A 181 -18.72 27.50 40.94
C GLU A 181 -20.21 27.13 40.76
N GLY A 182 -20.69 26.18 41.56
CA GLY A 182 -22.09 25.76 41.59
C GLY A 182 -22.56 24.89 40.42
N LYS A 183 -21.66 24.54 39.47
CA LYS A 183 -21.93 23.63 38.36
C LYS A 183 -21.48 22.19 38.66
N PHE A 184 -22.00 21.25 37.88
CA PHE A 184 -21.70 19.81 37.96
C PHE A 184 -20.98 19.29 36.71
N GLU A 185 -20.82 20.12 35.69
CA GLU A 185 -20.25 19.70 34.43
C GLU A 185 -19.59 20.86 33.72
N THR A 186 -18.66 20.52 32.83
CA THR A 186 -18.09 21.42 31.84
C THR A 186 -17.83 20.64 30.56
N SER A 187 -17.81 21.35 29.44
CA SER A 187 -17.47 20.79 28.13
C SER A 187 -16.37 21.63 27.51
N PHE A 188 -15.43 20.97 26.83
CA PHE A 188 -14.43 21.67 26.02
C PHE A 188 -14.41 21.08 24.61
N PRO A 189 -14.06 21.89 23.61
CA PRO A 189 -14.06 21.44 22.23
C PRO A 189 -12.79 20.63 21.92
N LEU A 190 -12.99 19.47 21.30
CA LEU A 190 -11.99 18.67 20.60
C LEU A 190 -12.40 18.67 19.14
N CYS A 191 -11.52 19.09 18.26
CA CYS A 191 -11.83 19.27 16.85
C CYS A 191 -11.08 18.24 16.03
N VAL A 192 -11.82 17.33 15.39
CA VAL A 192 -11.27 16.38 14.43
C VAL A 192 -11.07 17.12 13.11
N VAL A 193 -9.89 16.95 12.52
CA VAL A 193 -9.56 17.52 11.22
C VAL A 193 -10.01 16.50 10.18
N ASN A 194 -10.84 16.93 9.22
CA ASN A 194 -11.29 16.07 8.12
C ASN A 194 -10.51 16.40 6.85
N ASP A 195 -9.98 15.39 6.18
CA ASP A 195 -9.38 15.53 4.86
C ASP A 195 -10.07 14.74 3.73
N LYS A 196 -9.31 14.14 2.81
CA LYS A 196 -9.81 13.36 1.64
C LYS A 196 -8.96 12.12 1.41
N LEU A 197 -8.16 11.74 2.39
CA LEU A 197 -7.20 10.68 2.33
C LEU A 197 -7.78 9.49 3.08
N TYR A 198 -7.66 8.30 2.50
CA TYR A 198 -8.00 7.10 3.24
C TYR A 198 -6.92 6.79 4.29
N GLU A 199 -7.32 6.73 5.56
CA GLU A 199 -6.49 6.45 6.72
C GLU A 199 -6.98 5.23 7.55
N ASP A 200 -6.08 4.66 8.35
CA ASP A 200 -6.44 3.60 9.30
C ASP A 200 -7.10 4.21 10.55
N PRO A 201 -8.02 3.51 11.25
CA PRO A 201 -8.62 4.03 12.47
C PRO A 201 -7.59 4.39 13.55
N GLU A 202 -7.73 5.58 14.11
CA GLU A 202 -6.78 6.13 15.08
C GLU A 202 -7.41 6.32 16.45
N GLU A 203 -6.57 6.30 17.50
CA GLU A 203 -6.98 6.41 18.89
C GLU A 203 -6.43 7.69 19.51
N ILE A 204 -7.31 8.45 20.15
CA ILE A 204 -6.98 9.51 21.12
C ILE A 204 -7.28 8.98 22.53
N LEU A 205 -6.25 8.88 23.35
CA LEU A 205 -6.36 8.60 24.77
C LEU A 205 -6.41 9.91 25.55
N VAL A 206 -7.51 10.16 26.25
CA VAL A 206 -7.67 11.32 27.11
C VAL A 206 -7.63 10.89 28.57
N GLN A 207 -6.75 11.51 29.36
CA GLN A 207 -6.50 11.17 30.75
C GLN A 207 -6.64 12.39 31.66
N ILE A 208 -7.32 12.20 32.80
CA ILE A 208 -7.39 13.22 33.85
C ILE A 208 -6.07 13.27 34.61
N GLY A 209 -5.47 14.46 34.61
CA GLY A 209 -4.22 14.76 35.29
C GLY A 209 -4.33 14.79 36.81
N LYS A 210 -3.23 15.17 37.46
CA LYS A 210 -3.21 15.29 38.92
C LYS A 210 -4.05 16.50 39.36
N LEU A 211 -5.10 16.23 40.12
CA LEU A 211 -5.97 17.25 40.70
C LEU A 211 -5.31 17.85 41.95
N ARG A 212 -5.64 19.12 42.24
CA ARG A 212 -5.22 19.83 43.46
C ARG A 212 -6.45 19.99 44.37
N GLY A 213 -6.25 20.02 45.69
CA GLY A 213 -7.33 20.17 46.68
C GLY A 213 -7.96 18.84 47.12
N ASP A 214 -9.16 18.89 47.69
CA ASP A 214 -9.92 17.75 48.25
C ASP A 214 -10.65 16.91 47.16
N VAL A 215 -10.05 16.81 45.97
CA VAL A 215 -10.65 16.17 44.79
C VAL A 215 -9.89 14.89 44.45
N GLU A 216 -10.55 13.74 44.58
CA GLU A 216 -10.00 12.44 44.19
C GLU A 216 -10.47 12.02 42.79
N ARG A 217 -9.58 11.37 42.05
CA ARG A 217 -9.93 10.80 40.74
C ARG A 217 -10.79 9.56 40.97
N GLY A 218 -11.93 9.47 40.26
CA GLY A 218 -12.76 8.26 40.24
C GLY A 218 -12.08 7.07 39.55
N ASN A 219 -12.83 5.96 39.42
CA ASN A 219 -12.32 4.71 38.83
C ASN A 219 -11.99 4.79 37.33
N PHE A 220 -12.46 5.83 36.61
CA PHE A 220 -12.24 6.02 35.18
C PHE A 220 -11.38 7.26 34.93
N VAL A 221 -10.07 7.07 34.92
CA VAL A 221 -9.10 8.18 34.77
C VAL A 221 -8.73 8.42 33.30
N THR A 222 -8.91 7.41 32.44
CA THR A 222 -8.53 7.44 31.02
C THR A 222 -9.69 6.95 30.15
N ARG A 223 -9.91 7.61 29.01
CA ARG A 223 -10.87 7.21 27.99
C ARG A 223 -10.22 7.24 26.61
N SER A 224 -10.75 6.40 25.73
CA SER A 224 -10.34 6.27 24.34
C SER A 224 -11.43 6.83 23.44
N ILE A 225 -11.02 7.67 22.50
CA ILE A 225 -11.82 8.18 21.39
C ILE A 225 -11.21 7.61 20.13
N MET A 226 -11.98 6.85 19.36
CA MET A 226 -11.51 6.27 18.11
C MET A 226 -11.97 7.13 16.95
N ILE A 227 -11.04 7.74 16.21
CA ILE A 227 -11.30 8.41 14.94
C ILE A 227 -11.49 7.34 13.88
N GLN A 228 -12.59 7.44 13.13
CA GLN A 228 -12.90 6.61 11.98
C GLN A 228 -12.89 7.50 10.74
N ASP A 229 -11.97 7.18 9.85
CA ASP A 229 -11.92 7.66 8.47
C ASP A 229 -13.31 7.55 7.79
N ASP A 230 -13.76 8.61 7.14
CA ASP A 230 -15.02 8.62 6.38
C ASP A 230 -14.84 8.37 4.87
N GLU A 231 -13.58 8.28 4.43
CA GLU A 231 -13.20 7.93 3.08
C GLU A 231 -13.49 6.46 2.76
N PRO A 232 -13.98 6.16 1.54
CA PRO A 232 -14.11 4.78 1.13
C PRO A 232 -12.74 4.14 0.90
N LEU A 233 -12.68 2.82 1.10
CA LEU A 233 -11.50 2.02 0.75
C LEU A 233 -11.04 2.35 -0.70
N PRO A 234 -9.76 2.69 -0.92
CA PRO A 234 -9.29 3.12 -2.23
C PRO A 234 -9.40 2.05 -3.30
N SER A 235 -9.72 2.45 -4.52
CA SER A 235 -9.70 1.56 -5.68
C SER A 235 -8.43 1.77 -6.51
N VAL A 236 -7.78 0.68 -6.92
CA VAL A 236 -6.58 0.70 -7.76
C VAL A 236 -6.85 0.21 -9.17
N SER A 237 -6.30 0.89 -10.18
CA SER A 237 -6.50 0.53 -11.60
C SER A 237 -5.25 0.80 -12.42
N PHE A 238 -4.94 -0.06 -13.38
CA PHE A 238 -3.90 0.24 -14.36
C PHE A 238 -4.30 1.46 -15.19
N GLU A 239 -3.35 2.36 -15.43
CA GLU A 239 -3.55 3.56 -16.24
C GLU A 239 -3.75 3.21 -17.73
N ILE A 240 -3.20 2.06 -18.16
CA ILE A 240 -3.21 1.61 -19.54
C ILE A 240 -3.77 0.18 -19.62
N ASN A 241 -4.83 0.00 -20.40
CA ASN A 241 -5.48 -1.31 -20.56
C ASN A 241 -4.72 -2.20 -21.56
N ARG A 242 -4.16 -1.58 -22.61
CA ARG A 242 -3.40 -2.27 -23.66
C ARG A 242 -2.30 -1.38 -24.23
N ARG A 243 -1.13 -1.96 -24.53
CA ARG A 243 -0.07 -1.30 -25.28
C ARG A 243 0.86 -2.29 -25.99
N ASP A 244 1.68 -1.73 -26.86
CA ASP A 244 2.79 -2.46 -27.48
C ASP A 244 4.10 -2.11 -26.79
N LEU A 245 4.98 -3.11 -26.65
CA LEU A 245 6.26 -3.02 -25.97
C LEU A 245 7.41 -3.43 -26.88
N TYR A 246 8.50 -2.66 -26.81
CA TYR A 246 9.72 -2.85 -27.59
C TYR A 246 10.90 -3.13 -26.65
N LYS A 247 12.04 -3.58 -27.19
CA LYS A 247 13.26 -3.85 -26.39
C LYS A 247 13.66 -2.60 -25.60
N GLY A 248 13.87 -2.76 -24.30
CA GLY A 248 14.23 -1.67 -23.39
C GLY A 248 13.48 -1.76 -22.06
N ILE A 249 13.56 -0.70 -21.27
CA ILE A 249 12.85 -0.57 -20.00
C ILE A 249 11.49 0.08 -20.27
N SER A 250 10.46 -0.39 -19.58
CA SER A 250 9.09 0.14 -19.65
C SER A 250 8.45 0.09 -18.27
N ASN A 251 7.54 1.00 -17.98
CA ASN A 251 6.91 1.08 -16.65
C ASN A 251 5.50 0.52 -16.69
N ILE A 252 5.08 -0.26 -15.69
CA ILE A 252 3.69 -0.61 -15.45
C ILE A 252 3.19 0.29 -14.33
N THR A 253 2.15 1.08 -14.60
CA THR A 253 1.65 2.13 -13.70
C THR A 253 0.24 1.80 -13.25
N ALA A 254 0.01 1.85 -11.95
CA ALA A 254 -1.32 1.84 -11.35
C ALA A 254 -1.64 3.21 -10.73
N GLN A 255 -2.90 3.61 -10.84
CA GLN A 255 -3.47 4.79 -10.18
C GLN A 255 -4.38 4.33 -9.03
N ILE A 256 -4.42 5.10 -7.95
CA ILE A 256 -5.29 4.91 -6.80
C ILE A 256 -6.32 6.07 -6.70
N SER A 257 -7.54 5.78 -6.25
CA SER A 257 -8.57 6.79 -5.97
C SER A 257 -9.60 6.26 -4.95
N PRO A 258 -9.92 7.02 -3.88
CA PRO A 258 -9.26 8.26 -3.41
C PRO A 258 -7.77 8.08 -3.09
N ILE A 259 -7.06 9.18 -2.83
CA ILE A 259 -5.64 9.11 -2.41
C ILE A 259 -5.61 8.44 -1.03
N SER A 260 -4.59 7.63 -0.77
CA SER A 260 -4.43 6.98 0.53
C SER A 260 -3.36 7.67 1.36
N GLY A 261 -3.63 7.89 2.66
CA GLY A 261 -2.66 8.26 3.68
C GLY A 261 -1.81 7.07 4.15
N VAL A 262 -2.20 5.85 3.79
CA VAL A 262 -1.44 4.62 4.11
C VAL A 262 -0.77 4.03 2.87
N LYS A 263 0.31 3.29 3.10
CA LYS A 263 1.04 2.61 2.04
C LYS A 263 0.18 1.50 1.44
N THR A 264 0.06 1.48 0.11
CA THR A 264 -0.71 0.46 -0.62
C THR A 264 0.25 -0.46 -1.39
N GLU A 265 0.06 -1.76 -1.25
CA GLU A 265 0.88 -2.79 -1.93
C GLU A 265 0.02 -3.57 -2.93
N ILE A 266 0.47 -3.64 -4.18
CA ILE A 266 -0.28 -4.27 -5.29
C ILE A 266 0.59 -5.36 -5.94
N PRO A 267 0.54 -6.60 -5.45
CA PRO A 267 1.23 -7.73 -6.07
C PRO A 267 0.65 -8.03 -7.46
N LEU A 268 1.53 -8.42 -8.40
CA LEU A 268 1.16 -8.67 -9.80
C LEU A 268 1.31 -10.16 -10.16
N LYS A 269 0.30 -10.68 -10.85
CA LYS A 269 0.33 -11.96 -11.56
C LYS A 269 0.50 -11.71 -13.06
N PHE A 270 1.12 -12.65 -13.76
CA PHE A 270 1.27 -12.54 -15.22
C PHE A 270 0.94 -13.84 -15.95
N LYS A 271 0.39 -13.70 -17.17
CA LYS A 271 -0.04 -14.79 -18.05
C LYS A 271 0.26 -14.43 -19.50
N GLY A 272 0.12 -15.41 -20.40
CA GLY A 272 0.23 -15.21 -21.84
C GLY A 272 1.32 -16.06 -22.50
N THR A 273 1.79 -15.62 -23.67
CA THR A 273 2.79 -16.35 -24.46
C THR A 273 4.22 -15.87 -24.21
N ALA A 274 4.40 -14.72 -23.56
CA ALA A 274 5.69 -14.22 -23.11
C ALA A 274 6.18 -14.98 -21.87
N LYS A 275 7.47 -15.27 -21.79
CA LYS A 275 8.14 -15.98 -20.69
C LYS A 275 9.09 -15.06 -19.94
N GLU A 276 8.97 -15.02 -18.62
CA GLU A 276 9.91 -14.30 -17.76
C GLU A 276 11.34 -14.87 -17.90
N GLY A 277 12.34 -13.99 -17.84
CA GLY A 277 13.75 -14.30 -18.05
C GLY A 277 14.15 -14.50 -19.52
N LYS A 278 13.17 -14.59 -20.44
CA LYS A 278 13.41 -14.72 -21.90
C LYS A 278 12.87 -13.55 -22.71
N ASP A 279 11.61 -13.20 -22.49
CA ASP A 279 10.90 -12.13 -23.19
C ASP A 279 10.81 -10.85 -22.35
N PHE A 280 10.79 -10.99 -21.02
CA PHE A 280 10.76 -9.86 -20.08
C PHE A 280 11.34 -10.26 -18.71
N ARG A 281 11.62 -9.29 -17.85
CA ARG A 281 11.76 -9.47 -16.39
C ARG A 281 11.37 -8.20 -15.65
N PHE A 282 10.91 -8.32 -14.42
CA PHE A 282 10.78 -7.17 -13.52
C PHE A 282 12.14 -6.83 -12.89
N ILE A 283 12.45 -5.54 -12.77
CA ILE A 283 13.74 -5.09 -12.22
C ILE A 283 13.72 -5.16 -10.69
N ASP A 284 12.67 -4.62 -10.07
CA ASP A 284 12.54 -4.48 -8.60
C ASP A 284 11.44 -5.39 -8.01
N GLY A 285 11.17 -6.52 -8.66
CA GLY A 285 10.09 -7.44 -8.29
C GLY A 285 8.74 -7.08 -8.93
N ALA A 286 7.73 -7.93 -8.74
CA ALA A 286 6.43 -7.83 -9.40
C ALA A 286 5.35 -7.24 -8.47
N THR A 287 5.68 -6.19 -7.72
CA THR A 287 4.74 -5.50 -6.83
C THR A 287 4.78 -4.01 -7.11
N ILE A 288 3.63 -3.39 -7.37
CA ILE A 288 3.52 -1.93 -7.45
C ILE A 288 3.32 -1.39 -6.04
N MET A 289 4.15 -0.43 -5.67
CA MET A 289 4.08 0.27 -4.39
C MET A 289 3.51 1.66 -4.64
N ILE A 290 2.41 1.99 -3.99
CA ILE A 290 1.88 3.36 -3.94
C ILE A 290 2.16 3.88 -2.54
N TYR A 291 2.91 4.97 -2.46
CA TYR A 291 3.28 5.58 -1.19
C TYR A 291 2.15 6.50 -0.69
N PRO A 292 2.07 6.73 0.62
CA PRO A 292 1.16 7.72 1.18
C PRO A 292 1.20 9.04 0.43
N TYR A 293 0.03 9.67 0.27
CA TYR A 293 -0.14 10.98 -0.37
C TYR A 293 0.24 11.01 -1.86
N THR A 294 0.43 9.86 -2.52
CA THR A 294 0.66 9.77 -3.96
C THR A 294 -0.51 9.15 -4.72
N GLU A 295 -0.74 9.61 -5.94
CA GLU A 295 -1.86 9.13 -6.78
C GLU A 295 -1.51 7.88 -7.60
N LYS A 296 -0.22 7.55 -7.72
CA LYS A 296 0.28 6.52 -8.62
C LYS A 296 1.49 5.80 -8.04
N GLY A 297 1.67 4.57 -8.50
CA GLY A 297 2.87 3.76 -8.29
C GLY A 297 3.26 3.04 -9.56
N THR A 298 4.55 2.75 -9.70
CA THR A 298 5.09 2.10 -10.90
C THR A 298 6.08 1.00 -10.57
N VAL A 299 6.14 0.00 -11.43
CA VAL A 299 7.18 -1.01 -11.44
C VAL A 299 7.88 -1.04 -12.80
N GLU A 300 9.20 -1.21 -12.79
CA GLU A 300 9.99 -1.29 -14.02
C GLU A 300 10.02 -2.73 -14.57
N LEU A 301 9.78 -2.81 -15.88
CA LEU A 301 9.74 -4.02 -16.68
C LEU A 301 10.80 -3.91 -17.79
N GLU A 302 11.83 -4.75 -17.75
CA GLU A 302 12.79 -4.88 -18.84
C GLU A 302 12.26 -5.87 -19.88
N ILE A 303 12.21 -5.42 -21.14
CA ILE A 303 11.83 -6.25 -22.29
C ILE A 303 13.08 -6.82 -22.94
N ILE A 304 13.21 -8.14 -22.86
CA ILE A 304 14.34 -8.92 -23.36
C ILE A 304 13.98 -9.43 -24.76
N GLN A 305 14.87 -9.28 -25.74
CA GLN A 305 14.55 -9.63 -27.13
C GLN A 305 15.71 -10.30 -27.87
N ASP A 306 16.38 -11.23 -27.21
CA ASP A 306 17.59 -11.84 -27.76
C ASP A 306 17.28 -12.99 -28.74
N GLU A 307 16.06 -13.54 -28.72
CA GLU A 307 15.65 -14.68 -29.58
C GLU A 307 14.28 -14.53 -30.29
N VAL A 308 13.62 -13.37 -30.23
CA VAL A 308 12.28 -13.21 -30.85
C VAL A 308 12.41 -13.20 -32.39
N PRO A 309 11.76 -14.13 -33.13
CA PRO A 309 11.75 -14.11 -34.59
C PRO A 309 11.18 -12.80 -35.13
N LEU A 310 11.57 -12.40 -36.34
CA LEU A 310 11.00 -11.20 -36.95
C LEU A 310 9.48 -11.31 -37.09
N TYR A 311 8.80 -10.20 -36.81
CA TYR A 311 7.33 -10.08 -36.82
C TYR A 311 6.59 -11.02 -35.85
N ALA A 312 7.29 -11.79 -35.01
CA ALA A 312 6.65 -12.54 -33.94
C ALA A 312 6.25 -11.57 -32.83
N THR A 313 5.01 -11.70 -32.37
CA THR A 313 4.49 -11.02 -31.19
C THR A 313 4.36 -12.01 -30.05
N ARG A 314 4.61 -11.54 -28.83
CA ARG A 314 4.29 -12.27 -27.60
C ARG A 314 3.32 -11.43 -26.78
N THR A 315 2.38 -12.10 -26.13
CA THR A 315 1.41 -11.44 -25.26
C THR A 315 1.84 -11.62 -23.82
N LEU A 316 1.96 -10.52 -23.10
CA LEU A 316 2.16 -10.44 -21.65
C LEU A 316 0.94 -9.78 -21.04
N VAL A 317 0.10 -10.56 -20.37
CA VAL A 317 -1.02 -10.05 -19.58
C VAL A 317 -0.52 -9.89 -18.15
N VAL A 318 -0.52 -8.66 -17.64
CA VAL A 318 -0.23 -8.34 -16.24
C VAL A 318 -1.57 -8.12 -15.55
N GLU A 319 -1.78 -8.74 -14.41
CA GLU A 319 -3.04 -8.77 -13.65
C GLU A 319 -2.72 -8.47 -12.18
N MET A 320 -3.52 -7.61 -11.54
CA MET A 320 -3.41 -7.37 -10.10
C MET A 320 -3.87 -8.63 -9.35
N ASP A 321 -3.15 -9.01 -8.30
CA ASP A 321 -3.53 -10.12 -7.43
C ASP A 321 -4.53 -9.65 -6.36
N ASP A 322 -5.81 -9.64 -6.71
CA ASP A 322 -6.92 -9.15 -5.87
C ASP A 322 -6.88 -9.66 -4.42
N ASP A 323 -6.62 -10.96 -4.22
CA ASP A 323 -6.58 -11.59 -2.90
C ASP A 323 -5.40 -11.13 -2.02
N ALA A 324 -4.40 -10.45 -2.60
CA ALA A 324 -3.15 -10.08 -1.96
C ALA A 324 -2.92 -8.56 -1.92
N ILE A 325 -3.86 -7.74 -2.40
CA ILE A 325 -3.78 -6.28 -2.30
C ILE A 325 -3.97 -5.86 -0.84
N ILE A 326 -3.17 -4.89 -0.40
CA ILE A 326 -3.24 -4.33 0.95
C ILE A 326 -3.65 -2.86 0.84
N ASN A 327 -4.64 -2.44 1.65
CA ASN A 327 -5.16 -1.07 1.77
C ASN A 327 -5.84 -0.50 0.51
N ALA A 328 -6.29 -1.37 -0.39
CA ALA A 328 -7.08 -0.99 -1.55
C ALA A 328 -7.89 -2.18 -2.09
N GLU A 329 -8.86 -1.90 -2.95
CA GLU A 329 -9.58 -2.89 -3.75
C GLU A 329 -9.31 -2.72 -5.26
N VAL A 330 -9.53 -3.79 -6.03
CA VAL A 330 -9.38 -3.73 -7.49
C VAL A 330 -10.47 -2.86 -8.10
N GLY A 331 -10.06 -1.82 -8.82
CA GLY A 331 -10.94 -0.94 -9.57
C GLY A 331 -11.28 -1.45 -10.97
N ARG A 332 -11.57 -0.51 -11.87
CA ARG A 332 -12.10 -0.79 -13.22
C ARG A 332 -11.12 -1.57 -14.11
N THR A 333 -9.81 -1.29 -14.00
CA THR A 333 -8.79 -1.89 -14.87
C THR A 333 -7.83 -2.77 -14.06
N ALA A 334 -8.27 -4.00 -13.78
CA ALA A 334 -7.49 -5.02 -13.06
C ALA A 334 -6.39 -5.68 -13.90
N LYS A 335 -6.46 -5.55 -15.23
CA LYS A 335 -5.60 -6.26 -16.19
C LYS A 335 -5.08 -5.33 -17.26
N GLN A 336 -3.78 -5.42 -17.51
CA GLN A 336 -3.09 -4.73 -18.58
C GLN A 336 -2.52 -5.75 -19.59
N VAL A 337 -2.93 -5.63 -20.85
CA VAL A 337 -2.47 -6.49 -21.95
C VAL A 337 -1.33 -5.82 -22.70
N ASN A 338 -0.14 -6.41 -22.65
CA ASN A 338 1.04 -5.90 -23.34
C ASN A 338 1.40 -6.82 -24.52
N THR A 339 1.56 -6.26 -25.71
CA THR A 339 2.08 -6.98 -26.89
C THR A 339 3.56 -6.68 -27.02
N ILE A 340 4.43 -7.64 -26.74
CA ILE A 340 5.85 -7.51 -26.99
C ILE A 340 6.09 -7.74 -28.48
N ILE A 341 6.49 -6.69 -29.18
CA ILE A 341 6.75 -6.72 -30.62
C ILE A 341 8.23 -7.00 -30.85
N GLY A 342 8.55 -8.04 -31.63
CA GLY A 342 9.91 -8.30 -32.10
C GLY A 342 10.55 -7.11 -32.84
N ALA A 343 11.82 -7.23 -33.25
CA ALA A 343 12.45 -6.13 -33.98
C ALA A 343 11.73 -5.90 -35.31
N GLN A 344 11.54 -4.63 -35.65
CA GLN A 344 10.86 -4.20 -36.87
C GLN A 344 11.67 -4.55 -38.13
N GLU A 345 13.00 -4.71 -38.03
CA GLU A 345 13.87 -5.01 -39.18
C GLU A 345 14.96 -6.06 -38.86
N MET A 346 15.28 -6.91 -39.85
CA MET A 346 16.44 -7.81 -39.78
C MET A 346 17.71 -6.99 -39.94
N LYS A 347 18.84 -7.55 -39.51
CA LYS A 347 20.09 -7.15 -40.12
C LYS A 347 19.99 -7.41 -41.64
N ASP A 348 20.23 -6.38 -42.43
CA ASP A 348 20.31 -6.50 -43.87
C ASP A 348 21.45 -7.48 -44.24
N CYS A 349 21.10 -8.59 -44.87
CA CYS A 349 22.03 -9.56 -45.44
C CYS A 349 21.74 -9.75 -46.94
N SER A 350 21.02 -8.80 -47.56
CA SER A 350 20.44 -8.96 -48.89
C SER A 350 21.50 -9.06 -49.98
N GLY A 351 22.62 -8.34 -49.88
CA GLY A 351 23.74 -8.45 -50.81
C GLY A 351 24.39 -9.83 -50.79
N ILE A 352 24.56 -10.43 -49.62
CA ILE A 352 25.09 -11.80 -49.49
C ILE A 352 24.11 -12.79 -50.13
N ASN A 353 22.81 -12.67 -49.82
CA ASN A 353 21.77 -13.53 -50.40
C ASN A 353 21.72 -13.43 -51.92
N ARG A 354 21.80 -12.20 -52.45
CA ARG A 354 21.81 -11.94 -53.90
C ARG A 354 23.00 -12.63 -54.56
N PHE A 355 24.19 -12.47 -54.00
CA PHE A 355 25.40 -13.10 -54.53
C PHE A 355 25.30 -14.63 -54.54
N LEU A 356 24.79 -15.24 -53.46
CA LEU A 356 24.60 -16.70 -53.41
C LEU A 356 23.64 -17.20 -54.49
N ARG A 357 22.58 -16.44 -54.80
CA ARG A 357 21.61 -16.78 -55.85
C ARG A 357 22.18 -16.65 -57.26
N GLU A 358 23.01 -15.64 -57.49
CA GLU A 358 23.62 -15.40 -58.80
C GLU A 358 24.76 -16.39 -59.11
N ASN A 359 25.40 -16.94 -58.08
CA ASN A 359 26.57 -17.82 -58.23
C ASN A 359 26.24 -19.28 -57.91
N LYS A 360 25.92 -20.07 -58.95
CA LYS A 360 25.58 -21.50 -58.82
C LYS A 360 26.64 -22.35 -58.11
N ALA A 361 27.91 -21.93 -58.13
CA ALA A 361 28.99 -22.60 -57.42
C ALA A 361 28.76 -22.69 -55.90
N PHE A 362 27.97 -21.79 -55.31
CA PHE A 362 27.68 -21.71 -53.88
C PHE A 362 26.24 -22.09 -53.53
N ALA A 363 25.52 -22.79 -54.43
CA ALA A 363 24.12 -23.16 -54.22
C ALA A 363 23.86 -24.04 -52.98
N SER A 364 24.91 -24.65 -52.41
CA SER A 364 24.84 -25.44 -51.18
C SER A 364 25.05 -24.62 -49.89
N PHE A 365 25.38 -23.33 -50.01
CA PHE A 365 25.56 -22.45 -48.86
C PHE A 365 24.19 -21.95 -48.41
N GLU A 366 24.02 -21.82 -47.10
CA GLU A 366 22.78 -21.34 -46.52
C GLU A 366 23.02 -20.05 -45.75
N LEU A 367 22.17 -19.04 -45.95
CA LEU A 367 22.21 -17.79 -45.23
C LEU A 367 20.97 -17.67 -44.35
N ASN A 368 21.19 -17.51 -43.05
CA ASN A 368 20.14 -17.22 -42.08
C ASN A 368 20.40 -15.84 -41.46
N ALA A 369 19.42 -14.95 -41.56
CA ALA A 369 19.48 -13.60 -41.00
C ALA A 369 18.69 -13.52 -39.69
N SER A 370 19.24 -12.79 -38.74
CA SER A 370 18.59 -12.43 -37.47
C SER A 370 18.63 -10.91 -37.28
N LYS A 371 18.16 -10.42 -36.13
CA LYS A 371 18.16 -8.98 -35.80
C LYS A 371 19.54 -8.34 -35.85
N SER A 372 20.57 -9.06 -35.42
CA SER A 372 21.94 -8.52 -35.28
C SER A 372 22.99 -9.34 -36.02
N ARG A 373 22.62 -10.50 -36.59
CA ARG A 373 23.57 -11.43 -37.21
C ARG A 373 23.17 -11.91 -38.58
N CYS A 374 24.12 -11.99 -39.49
CA CYS A 374 24.05 -12.82 -40.70
C CYS A 374 24.85 -14.10 -40.42
N ILE A 375 24.19 -15.26 -40.47
CA ILE A 375 24.83 -16.56 -40.27
C ILE A 375 24.91 -17.25 -41.63
N LEU A 376 26.12 -17.35 -42.16
CA LEU A 376 26.41 -18.05 -43.40
C LEU A 376 26.96 -19.45 -43.07
N SER A 377 26.24 -20.50 -43.45
CA SER A 377 26.62 -21.90 -43.23
C SER A 377 27.25 -22.48 -44.50
N LEU A 378 28.51 -22.91 -44.38
CA LEU A 378 29.30 -23.51 -45.45
C LEU A 378 29.41 -25.03 -45.21
N PRO A 379 28.93 -25.88 -46.13
CA PRO A 379 29.02 -27.33 -45.97
C PRO A 379 30.47 -27.81 -45.90
N SER A 380 30.79 -28.66 -44.92
CA SER A 380 32.16 -29.21 -44.79
C SER A 380 32.57 -30.05 -45.99
N SER A 381 31.63 -30.74 -46.65
CA SER A 381 31.91 -31.56 -47.85
C SER A 381 32.32 -30.72 -49.06
N PHE A 382 31.94 -29.44 -49.09
CA PHE A 382 32.41 -28.50 -50.10
C PHE A 382 33.83 -28.03 -49.77
N LEU A 383 34.11 -27.73 -48.50
CA LEU A 383 35.37 -27.13 -48.05
C LEU A 383 36.53 -28.12 -47.93
N PHE A 384 36.26 -29.32 -47.41
CA PHE A 384 37.29 -30.24 -46.92
C PHE A 384 37.09 -31.67 -47.44
N PRO A 385 38.17 -32.43 -47.65
CA PRO A 385 38.07 -33.87 -47.80
C PRO A 385 37.57 -34.53 -46.51
N SER A 386 37.01 -35.75 -46.63
CA SER A 386 36.52 -36.51 -45.48
C SER A 386 37.63 -36.74 -44.45
N GLY A 387 37.32 -36.49 -43.17
CA GLY A 387 38.27 -36.57 -42.06
C GLY A 387 39.40 -35.52 -42.07
N GLY A 388 39.43 -34.61 -43.04
CA GLY A 388 40.46 -33.58 -43.17
C GLY A 388 40.00 -32.21 -42.68
N ALA A 389 40.98 -31.36 -42.36
CA ALA A 389 40.78 -29.96 -42.00
C ALA A 389 41.36 -28.97 -43.03
N SER A 390 42.23 -29.40 -43.94
CA SER A 390 42.81 -28.53 -44.97
C SER A 390 41.79 -28.24 -46.06
N ILE A 391 41.61 -26.97 -46.41
CA ILE A 391 40.70 -26.56 -47.48
C ILE A 391 41.21 -27.13 -48.81
N SER A 392 40.31 -27.75 -49.57
CA SER A 392 40.63 -28.35 -50.87
C SER A 392 41.22 -27.32 -51.82
N LYS A 393 42.38 -27.62 -52.43
CA LYS A 393 43.11 -26.67 -53.31
C LYS A 393 42.26 -26.08 -54.44
N GLN A 394 41.35 -26.89 -54.99
CA GLN A 394 40.42 -26.51 -56.05
C GLN A 394 39.38 -25.47 -55.60
N VAL A 395 39.08 -25.42 -54.29
CA VAL A 395 38.03 -24.57 -53.70
C VAL A 395 38.59 -23.25 -53.19
N VAL A 396 39.88 -23.20 -52.81
CA VAL A 396 40.53 -22.01 -52.24
C VAL A 396 40.29 -20.77 -53.10
N GLY A 397 40.50 -20.85 -54.42
CA GLY A 397 40.30 -19.70 -55.32
C GLY A 397 38.85 -19.20 -55.36
N GLN A 398 37.89 -20.14 -55.47
CA GLN A 398 36.46 -19.82 -55.49
C GLN A 398 36.01 -19.21 -54.17
N LEU A 399 36.40 -19.81 -53.05
CA LEU A 399 36.06 -19.34 -51.71
C LEU A 399 36.68 -17.97 -51.41
N SER A 400 37.95 -17.74 -51.77
CA SER A 400 38.61 -16.43 -51.59
C SER A 400 37.92 -15.35 -52.42
N SER A 401 37.51 -15.65 -53.66
CA SER A 401 36.77 -14.70 -54.51
C SER A 401 35.41 -14.33 -53.89
N PHE A 402 34.65 -15.32 -53.42
CA PHE A 402 33.40 -15.09 -52.71
C PHE A 402 33.58 -14.23 -51.45
N LEU A 403 34.56 -14.60 -50.61
CA LEU A 403 34.85 -13.89 -49.37
C LEU A 403 35.29 -12.44 -49.64
N ASN A 404 36.05 -12.20 -50.71
CA ASN A 404 36.47 -10.85 -51.09
C ASN A 404 35.28 -9.98 -51.51
N GLU A 405 34.32 -10.57 -52.26
CA GLU A 405 33.12 -9.86 -52.68
C GLU A 405 32.24 -9.45 -51.49
N ILE A 406 32.08 -10.34 -50.50
CA ILE A 406 31.25 -10.00 -49.33
C ILE A 406 31.97 -9.09 -48.33
N ARG A 407 33.32 -9.14 -48.24
CA ARG A 407 34.12 -8.40 -47.25
C ARG A 407 33.82 -6.89 -47.23
N ASN A 408 33.74 -6.28 -48.40
CA ASN A 408 33.66 -4.82 -48.55
C ASN A 408 32.22 -4.31 -48.64
N ARG A 409 31.23 -5.16 -48.37
CA ARG A 409 29.84 -4.74 -48.42
C ARG A 409 29.47 -3.93 -47.17
N TYR A 410 28.64 -2.91 -47.36
CA TYR A 410 28.19 -2.03 -46.25
C TYR A 410 27.44 -2.82 -45.18
N GLU A 411 26.77 -3.92 -45.53
CA GLU A 411 26.05 -4.79 -44.59
C GLU A 411 26.96 -5.41 -43.52
N LEU A 412 28.26 -5.56 -43.84
CA LEU A 412 29.26 -6.16 -42.96
C LEU A 412 30.19 -5.15 -42.28
N GLU A 413 30.03 -3.86 -42.59
CA GLU A 413 30.89 -2.82 -42.05
C GLU A 413 30.71 -2.70 -40.53
N GLY A 414 31.82 -2.83 -39.80
CA GLY A 414 31.82 -2.71 -38.34
C GLY A 414 31.51 -4.00 -37.59
N ASP A 415 31.18 -5.09 -38.27
CA ASP A 415 30.78 -6.33 -37.62
C ASP A 415 31.94 -7.05 -36.93
N ALA A 416 31.63 -7.65 -35.78
CA ALA A 416 32.41 -8.75 -35.22
C ALA A 416 32.09 -10.04 -35.98
N ILE A 417 33.10 -10.82 -36.31
CA ILE A 417 33.03 -12.02 -37.13
C ILE A 417 33.40 -13.22 -36.27
N ARG A 418 32.53 -14.23 -36.24
CA ARG A 418 32.84 -15.52 -35.62
C ARG A 418 32.89 -16.63 -36.65
N VAL A 419 33.91 -17.47 -36.59
CA VAL A 419 34.08 -18.65 -37.44
C VAL A 419 33.91 -19.89 -36.57
N ASP A 420 32.77 -20.56 -36.73
CA ASP A 420 32.38 -21.72 -35.92
C ASP A 420 32.53 -23.01 -36.72
N GLY A 421 33.34 -23.94 -36.22
CA GLY A 421 33.50 -25.27 -36.81
C GLY A 421 32.58 -26.29 -36.15
N HIS A 422 31.95 -27.14 -36.97
CA HIS A 422 31.10 -28.23 -36.50
C HIS A 422 31.36 -29.55 -37.22
N THR A 423 31.14 -30.66 -36.51
CA THR A 423 31.24 -32.03 -37.04
C THR A 423 29.90 -32.75 -36.90
N ASP A 424 29.83 -33.98 -37.42
CA ASP A 424 28.78 -34.92 -37.06
C ASP A 424 29.20 -35.79 -35.86
N ASP A 425 28.30 -36.67 -35.45
CA ASP A 425 28.43 -37.63 -34.34
C ASP A 425 29.37 -38.81 -34.66
N VAL A 426 30.03 -38.83 -35.82
CA VAL A 426 30.88 -39.95 -36.20
C VAL A 426 32.27 -39.78 -35.58
N PRO A 427 32.75 -40.74 -34.76
CA PRO A 427 34.09 -40.67 -34.21
C PRO A 427 35.17 -40.76 -35.29
N LEU A 428 36.27 -40.03 -35.10
CA LEU A 428 37.43 -40.11 -35.99
C LEU A 428 38.20 -41.42 -35.80
N SER A 429 38.94 -41.80 -36.85
CA SER A 429 39.83 -42.96 -36.79
C SER A 429 40.93 -42.76 -35.75
N LYS A 430 41.09 -43.73 -34.85
CA LYS A 430 42.16 -43.74 -33.82
C LYS A 430 43.57 -43.66 -34.41
N LYS A 431 43.75 -44.06 -35.68
CA LYS A 431 45.03 -44.02 -36.41
C LYS A 431 45.28 -42.69 -37.14
N GLY A 432 44.31 -41.77 -37.12
CA GLY A 432 44.39 -40.46 -37.77
C GLY A 432 45.33 -39.49 -37.06
N LYS A 433 45.74 -38.44 -37.80
CA LYS A 433 46.50 -37.32 -37.24
C LYS A 433 45.64 -36.47 -36.27
N ILE A 434 44.36 -36.29 -36.59
CA ILE A 434 43.39 -35.56 -35.76
C ILE A 434 42.69 -36.56 -34.83
N LYS A 435 42.69 -36.30 -33.52
CA LYS A 435 42.32 -37.29 -32.50
C LYS A 435 40.84 -37.34 -32.19
N ASN A 436 40.14 -36.21 -32.28
CA ASN A 436 38.73 -36.12 -31.95
C ASN A 436 38.02 -35.01 -32.73
N ASN A 437 36.70 -34.96 -32.61
CA ASN A 437 35.86 -34.00 -33.31
C ASN A 437 36.05 -32.55 -32.82
N TRP A 438 36.50 -32.34 -31.58
CA TRP A 438 36.85 -31.01 -31.09
C TRP A 438 38.04 -30.44 -31.86
N GLU A 439 39.15 -31.19 -31.93
CA GLU A 439 40.33 -30.82 -32.72
C GLU A 439 39.96 -30.60 -34.20
N LEU A 440 39.19 -31.50 -34.80
CA LEU A 440 38.79 -31.36 -36.21
C LEU A 440 37.97 -30.08 -36.45
N SER A 441 37.00 -29.81 -35.58
CA SER A 441 36.14 -28.64 -35.71
C SER A 441 36.93 -27.33 -35.56
N THR A 442 37.81 -27.25 -34.56
CA THR A 442 38.67 -26.09 -34.33
C THR A 442 39.64 -25.90 -35.49
N MET A 443 40.33 -26.95 -35.95
CA MET A 443 41.25 -26.85 -37.08
C MET A 443 40.56 -26.38 -38.37
N ARG A 444 39.33 -26.85 -38.64
CA ARG A 444 38.54 -26.41 -39.80
C ARG A 444 38.18 -24.92 -39.70
N ALA A 445 37.71 -24.50 -38.54
CA ALA A 445 37.38 -23.09 -38.29
C ALA A 445 38.63 -22.21 -38.44
N THR A 446 39.75 -22.62 -37.86
CA THR A 446 41.04 -21.93 -37.99
C THR A 446 41.47 -21.80 -39.44
N ASN A 447 41.45 -22.89 -40.23
CA ASN A 447 41.88 -22.83 -41.62
C ASN A 447 41.01 -21.90 -42.48
N VAL A 448 39.71 -21.82 -42.22
CA VAL A 448 38.82 -20.87 -42.90
C VAL A 448 39.12 -19.44 -42.46
N ALA A 449 39.27 -19.20 -41.15
CA ALA A 449 39.63 -17.89 -40.62
C ALA A 449 40.99 -17.39 -41.13
N THR A 450 42.00 -18.27 -41.18
CA THR A 450 43.32 -17.96 -41.74
C THR A 450 43.21 -17.58 -43.21
N LEU A 451 42.41 -18.30 -44.01
CA LEU A 451 42.16 -17.91 -45.41
C LEU A 451 41.48 -16.54 -45.51
N MET A 452 40.51 -16.23 -44.64
CA MET A 452 39.86 -14.92 -44.58
C MET A 452 40.85 -13.81 -44.24
N MET A 453 41.73 -14.01 -43.26
CA MET A 453 42.70 -13.00 -42.83
C MET A 453 43.82 -12.83 -43.87
N GLU A 454 44.52 -13.91 -44.21
CA GLU A 454 45.77 -13.84 -44.98
C GLU A 454 45.55 -13.66 -46.48
N LYS A 455 44.53 -14.32 -47.07
CA LYS A 455 44.30 -14.25 -48.52
C LYS A 455 43.31 -13.18 -48.92
N VAL A 456 42.33 -12.91 -48.06
CA VAL A 456 41.23 -11.99 -48.39
C VAL A 456 41.40 -10.65 -47.68
N GLY A 457 42.09 -10.59 -46.54
CA GLY A 457 42.36 -9.35 -45.81
C GLY A 457 41.20 -8.90 -44.93
N PHE A 458 40.50 -9.83 -44.26
CA PHE A 458 39.62 -9.48 -43.14
C PHE A 458 40.45 -9.05 -41.93
N ASN A 459 39.98 -8.06 -41.16
CA ASN A 459 40.68 -7.58 -39.96
C ASN A 459 40.72 -8.68 -38.88
N PRO A 460 41.92 -9.16 -38.46
CA PRO A 460 42.07 -10.18 -37.43
C PRO A 460 41.44 -9.80 -36.09
N GLU A 461 41.45 -8.51 -35.71
CA GLU A 461 40.89 -8.02 -34.44
C GLU A 461 39.36 -8.23 -34.34
N ARG A 462 38.71 -8.44 -35.48
CA ARG A 462 37.27 -8.69 -35.54
C ARG A 462 36.92 -10.16 -35.61
N ILE A 463 37.90 -11.06 -35.75
CA ILE A 463 37.66 -12.49 -35.96
C ILE A 463 37.87 -13.26 -34.67
N ALA A 464 36.83 -13.98 -34.25
CA ALA A 464 36.91 -15.02 -33.23
C ALA A 464 36.72 -16.41 -33.87
N ILE A 465 37.46 -17.40 -33.38
CA ILE A 465 37.42 -18.78 -33.89
C ILE A 465 36.89 -19.68 -32.78
N SER A 466 35.98 -20.59 -33.11
CA SER A 466 35.46 -21.58 -32.15
C SER A 466 35.22 -22.92 -32.83
N GLY A 467 35.48 -24.01 -32.11
CA GLY A 467 35.13 -25.38 -32.52
C GLY A 467 34.13 -25.96 -31.54
N TYR A 468 33.05 -26.55 -32.05
CA TYR A 468 31.96 -27.10 -31.24
C TYR A 468 31.75 -28.61 -31.39
N ALA A 469 32.61 -29.30 -32.15
CA ALA A 469 32.44 -30.71 -32.47
C ALA A 469 30.97 -31.00 -32.92
N ASP A 470 30.36 -32.05 -32.39
CA ASP A 470 28.99 -32.48 -32.61
C ASP A 470 27.98 -31.97 -31.56
N THR A 471 28.43 -31.13 -30.62
CA THR A 471 27.63 -30.68 -29.46
C THR A 471 26.55 -29.65 -29.78
N ARG A 472 26.62 -29.01 -30.95
CA ARG A 472 25.64 -28.06 -31.46
C ARG A 472 25.11 -28.50 -32.83
N PRO A 473 24.33 -29.59 -32.90
CA PRO A 473 23.79 -30.07 -34.16
C PRO A 473 22.73 -29.10 -34.69
N LYS A 474 22.82 -28.77 -35.98
CA LYS A 474 21.80 -27.99 -36.71
C LYS A 474 20.51 -28.80 -36.88
N THR A 475 20.66 -30.08 -37.20
CA THR A 475 19.57 -31.05 -37.36
C THR A 475 19.73 -32.14 -36.30
N PRO A 476 18.69 -32.43 -35.49
CA PRO A 476 18.79 -33.45 -34.45
C PRO A 476 19.00 -34.84 -35.05
N TYR A 477 19.71 -35.70 -34.32
CA TYR A 477 19.92 -37.11 -34.67
C TYR A 477 18.76 -38.02 -34.26
N VAL A 478 17.77 -37.48 -33.54
CA VAL A 478 16.55 -38.17 -33.10
C VAL A 478 15.33 -37.63 -33.83
N LYS A 479 14.32 -38.48 -33.98
CA LYS A 479 12.98 -38.16 -34.51
C LYS A 479 12.09 -37.59 -33.39
N THR A 480 10.89 -37.15 -33.76
CA THR A 480 9.90 -36.59 -32.81
C THR A 480 9.38 -37.61 -31.79
N ASP A 481 9.41 -38.91 -32.15
CA ASP A 481 9.07 -40.04 -31.27
C ASP A 481 10.22 -40.45 -30.31
N GLY A 482 11.37 -39.77 -30.39
CA GLY A 482 12.56 -40.06 -29.58
C GLY A 482 13.50 -41.10 -30.18
N GLU A 483 13.13 -41.78 -31.26
CA GLU A 483 13.99 -42.78 -31.89
C GLU A 483 15.16 -42.14 -32.65
N ARG A 484 16.31 -42.83 -32.66
CA ARG A 484 17.46 -42.38 -33.46
C ARG A 484 17.16 -42.54 -34.95
N LYS A 485 17.46 -41.49 -35.74
CA LYS A 485 17.38 -41.54 -37.21
C LYS A 485 18.27 -42.65 -37.76
N ASN A 486 17.85 -43.29 -38.85
CA ASN A 486 18.61 -44.33 -39.54
C ASN A 486 18.66 -44.07 -41.06
N GLY A 487 19.48 -44.85 -41.78
CA GLY A 487 19.57 -44.81 -43.24
C GLY A 487 19.79 -43.41 -43.84
N LYS A 488 18.90 -43.01 -44.74
CA LYS A 488 18.96 -41.74 -45.48
C LYS A 488 18.81 -40.53 -44.55
N GLU A 489 17.87 -40.57 -43.61
CA GLU A 489 17.59 -39.46 -42.68
C GLU A 489 18.78 -39.15 -41.78
N LEU A 490 19.45 -40.19 -41.27
CA LEU A 490 20.67 -40.02 -40.47
C LEU A 490 21.80 -39.40 -41.31
N ARG A 491 21.96 -39.85 -42.56
CA ARG A 491 22.97 -39.32 -43.46
C ARG A 491 22.72 -37.84 -43.77
N GLU A 492 21.47 -37.45 -43.98
CA GLU A 492 21.08 -36.06 -44.20
C GLU A 492 21.32 -35.19 -42.96
N ALA A 493 20.95 -35.67 -41.77
CA ALA A 493 21.24 -34.97 -40.51
C ALA A 493 22.75 -34.76 -40.32
N ARG A 494 23.56 -35.81 -40.55
CA ARG A 494 25.02 -35.72 -40.48
C ARG A 494 25.58 -34.73 -41.51
N ASN A 495 25.10 -34.77 -42.76
CA ASN A 495 25.53 -33.84 -43.79
C ASN A 495 25.23 -32.38 -43.41
N ALA A 496 24.04 -32.11 -42.86
CA ALA A 496 23.66 -30.78 -42.40
C ALA A 496 24.48 -30.31 -41.19
N ASN A 497 24.87 -31.23 -40.30
CA ASN A 497 25.65 -30.90 -39.10
C ASN A 497 27.15 -30.69 -39.37
N ARG A 498 27.70 -31.28 -40.44
CA ARG A 498 29.08 -31.02 -40.87
C ARG A 498 29.16 -29.71 -41.65
N ARG A 499 29.38 -28.59 -40.94
CA ARG A 499 29.51 -27.25 -41.53
C ARG A 499 30.56 -26.40 -40.84
N VAL A 500 30.92 -25.29 -41.50
CA VAL A 500 31.56 -24.13 -40.87
C VAL A 500 30.60 -22.97 -40.99
N GLU A 501 30.34 -22.24 -39.91
CA GLU A 501 29.46 -21.07 -39.91
C GLU A 501 30.31 -19.80 -39.80
N LEU A 502 30.06 -18.84 -40.70
CA LEU A 502 30.56 -17.47 -40.61
C LEU A 502 29.44 -16.59 -40.07
N ILE A 503 29.65 -16.02 -38.90
CA ILE A 503 28.63 -15.27 -38.16
C ILE A 503 29.08 -13.82 -38.08
N PHE A 504 28.40 -12.95 -38.83
CA PHE A 504 28.67 -11.53 -38.86
C PHE A 504 27.72 -10.82 -37.90
N THR A 505 28.20 -10.31 -36.78
CA THR A 505 27.41 -9.72 -35.71
C THR A 505 27.66 -8.22 -35.62
N ARG A 506 26.58 -7.43 -35.65
CA ARG A 506 26.66 -5.99 -35.39
C ARG A 506 26.87 -5.78 -33.88
N PRO A 507 28.01 -5.22 -33.43
CA PRO A 507 28.25 -4.98 -32.02
C PRO A 507 27.21 -4.00 -31.45
N ALA A 508 26.84 -4.15 -30.19
CA ALA A 508 25.87 -3.25 -29.56
C ALA A 508 26.47 -1.83 -29.49
N LYS A 509 25.65 -0.77 -29.59
CA LYS A 509 26.10 0.64 -29.51
C LYS A 509 26.98 0.95 -28.27
N LYS A 510 26.83 0.18 -27.17
CA LYS A 510 27.65 0.29 -25.94
C LYS A 510 28.97 -0.49 -25.97
N GLU A 511 29.18 -1.41 -26.92
CA GLU A 511 30.44 -2.13 -27.13
C GLU A 511 31.43 -1.37 -28.04
N ARG A 512 31.11 -0.12 -28.41
CA ARG A 512 32.16 0.87 -28.72
C ARG A 512 32.91 1.13 -27.42
N THR A 513 33.83 0.25 -27.09
CA THR A 513 34.64 0.25 -25.87
C THR A 513 35.14 1.67 -25.56
N ARG A 514 34.74 2.22 -24.40
CA ARG A 514 35.59 3.16 -23.69
C ARG A 514 36.91 2.42 -23.45
N LYS A 515 37.98 2.79 -24.16
CA LYS A 515 39.33 2.43 -23.76
C LYS A 515 39.50 2.96 -22.33
N PHE A 516 39.66 2.07 -21.35
CA PHE A 516 39.84 2.48 -19.95
C PHE A 516 41.24 3.05 -19.67
N PHE A 517 42.16 2.90 -20.64
CA PHE A 517 43.50 3.46 -20.61
C PHE A 517 43.72 4.32 -21.86
N PRO A 518 44.20 5.57 -21.72
CA PRO A 518 44.65 6.37 -22.87
C PRO A 518 45.85 5.68 -23.55
N ASP A 519 45.99 5.86 -24.86
CA ASP A 519 47.17 5.39 -25.61
C ASP A 519 48.43 6.05 -25.02
N PRO A 520 49.48 5.27 -24.69
CA PRO A 520 50.73 5.83 -24.15
C PRO A 520 51.48 6.74 -25.16
N ASP A 521 51.07 6.75 -26.43
CA ASP A 521 51.69 7.54 -27.50
C ASP A 521 50.77 8.66 -28.05
N ALA A 522 49.74 9.07 -27.30
CA ALA A 522 49.04 10.33 -27.58
C ALA A 522 49.86 11.52 -27.05
N GLY A 523 51.02 11.77 -27.70
CA GLY A 523 51.84 12.96 -27.53
C GLY A 523 51.41 14.08 -28.47
#